data_AF-A0A944LMD2-F1
#
_entry.id   AF-A0A944LMD2-F1
#
_cell.length_a   1.000
_cell.length_b   1.000
_cell.length_c   1.000
_cell.angle_alpha   90.00
_cell.angle_beta   90.00
_cell.angle_gamma   90.00
#
_symmetry.space_group_name_H-M   'P 1'
#
loop_
_entity.id
_entity.type
_entity.pdbx_description
1 polymer ?
#
loop_
_entity_poly.entity_id
_entity_poly.type
_entity_poly.pdbx_seq_one_letter_code
_entity_poly.pdbx_strand_id
1 'polypeptide(L)'
;MKTTEEPDHHPQLVPPASWLHGMVSRRSMLASTGLAGIGALGAGTFAGRALLPDRMSSTTATPPTATASPSAGQPSGSDALPDRVFLSTKLTTPHVTSWGAGQTAPGLVFATPQGHGSSAVILDSASRPVWMEPSGAGAMDLRVQTFEGKPVLTYWQGTSEGGHGAGKGIILDTAYRTVASISAGNGLSIDLHEFRLTDAGTALLLAYPTVQADLSAVGGPAKGYLLDCHVQEIDVRSGAVLLDWASVRAHRPNGNVRHSRREAVEGWEQHGQRV
;
A
#
# COMPACT_ATOMS: atom_id res chain seq x y z
N MET A 1 -42.13 39.19 25.49
CA MET A 1 -41.53 39.02 24.14
C MET A 1 -40.13 39.62 24.20
N LYS A 2 -39.10 38.80 24.35
CA LYS A 2 -37.70 39.21 24.34
C LYS A 2 -36.97 38.18 23.49
N THR A 3 -36.52 38.58 22.31
CA THR A 3 -35.73 37.78 21.40
C THR A 3 -34.26 37.89 21.81
N THR A 4 -33.63 36.76 22.10
CA THR A 4 -32.17 36.65 22.26
C THR A 4 -31.63 36.06 20.97
N GLU A 5 -30.81 36.84 20.25
CA GLU A 5 -30.00 36.38 19.13
C GLU A 5 -28.81 35.57 19.66
N GLU A 6 -28.57 34.43 19.04
CA GLU A 6 -27.44 33.53 19.25
C GLU A 6 -26.32 33.91 18.25
N PRO A 7 -25.05 34.03 18.67
CA PRO A 7 -23.98 34.44 17.77
C PRO A 7 -23.50 33.28 16.89
N ASP A 8 -23.48 33.50 15.57
CA ASP A 8 -22.90 32.62 14.56
C ASP A 8 -21.39 32.40 14.81
N HIS A 9 -21.03 31.20 15.24
CA HIS A 9 -19.64 30.74 15.27
C HIS A 9 -19.33 29.89 14.03
N HIS A 10 -18.82 30.55 12.98
CA HIS A 10 -18.11 29.85 11.91
C HIS A 10 -16.75 29.34 12.42
N PRO A 11 -16.46 28.03 12.38
CA PRO A 11 -15.11 27.54 12.68
C PRO A 11 -14.16 27.92 11.54
N GLN A 12 -13.18 28.77 11.85
CA GLN A 12 -12.05 29.08 10.99
C GLN A 12 -11.24 27.79 10.75
N LEU A 13 -11.20 27.32 9.51
CA LEU A 13 -10.35 26.21 9.09
C LEU A 13 -8.88 26.63 9.19
N VAL A 14 -8.18 26.12 10.20
CA VAL A 14 -6.72 26.22 10.30
C VAL A 14 -6.12 25.29 9.22
N PRO A 15 -5.20 25.75 8.36
CA PRO A 15 -4.58 24.88 7.37
C PRO A 15 -3.69 23.83 8.07
N PRO A 16 -3.68 22.56 7.63
CA PRO A 16 -2.87 21.54 8.27
C PRO A 16 -1.37 21.82 8.08
N ALA A 17 -0.61 21.60 9.15
CA ALA A 17 0.84 21.65 9.17
C ALA A 17 1.44 20.67 8.13
N SER A 18 2.52 21.11 7.47
CA SER A 18 3.27 20.36 6.48
C SER A 18 3.91 19.12 7.10
N TRP A 19 3.30 17.95 6.87
CA TRP A 19 3.93 16.67 7.18
C TRP A 19 5.05 16.38 6.15
N LEU A 20 6.19 15.89 6.65
CA LEU A 20 7.34 15.45 5.86
C LEU A 20 6.90 14.46 4.78
N HIS A 21 6.83 14.91 3.53
CA HIS A 21 6.66 14.03 2.38
C HIS A 21 7.98 13.28 2.15
N GLY A 22 8.04 12.02 2.59
CA GLY A 22 9.03 11.09 2.10
C GLY A 22 8.73 10.74 0.65
N MET A 23 9.28 11.52 -0.29
CA MET A 23 9.19 11.25 -1.73
C MET A 23 9.88 9.92 -2.04
N VAL A 24 9.15 8.97 -2.62
CA VAL A 24 9.74 7.71 -3.09
C VAL A 24 10.21 7.94 -4.52
N SER A 25 11.53 8.15 -4.68
CA SER A 25 12.18 8.22 -5.98
C SER A 25 12.56 6.82 -6.47
N ARG A 26 12.58 6.60 -7.79
CA ARG A 26 13.16 5.38 -8.40
C ARG A 26 14.55 5.04 -7.83
N ARG A 27 15.35 6.07 -7.50
CA ARG A 27 16.69 5.90 -6.94
C ARG A 27 16.69 5.48 -5.48
N SER A 28 15.70 5.91 -4.68
CA SER A 28 15.60 5.49 -3.27
C SER A 28 15.12 4.05 -3.15
N MET A 29 14.24 3.59 -4.04
CA MET A 29 13.77 2.19 -4.08
C MET A 29 14.90 1.20 -4.43
N LEU A 30 15.71 1.51 -5.45
CA LEU A 30 16.86 0.69 -5.85
C LEU A 30 18.02 0.71 -4.85
N ALA A 31 18.12 1.75 -4.02
CA ALA A 31 19.09 1.79 -2.92
C ALA A 31 18.64 1.00 -1.69
N SER A 32 17.31 0.79 -1.53
CA SER A 32 16.74 0.01 -0.41
C SER A 32 16.63 -1.50 -0.65
N THR A 33 16.80 -1.98 -1.89
CA THR A 33 16.70 -3.41 -2.24
C THR A 33 17.91 -4.27 -1.84
N GLY A 34 18.84 -3.73 -1.05
CA GLY A 34 19.92 -4.49 -0.42
C GLY A 34 19.60 -5.13 0.94
N LEU A 35 18.44 -4.84 1.55
CA LEU A 35 18.07 -5.34 2.89
C LEU A 35 16.55 -5.47 3.07
N ALA A 36 15.94 -6.43 2.38
CA ALA A 36 14.61 -6.92 2.72
C ALA A 36 14.53 -8.41 2.38
N GLY A 37 15.26 -9.19 3.16
CA GLY A 37 15.36 -10.63 3.01
C GLY A 37 16.13 -11.20 4.18
N ILE A 38 15.58 -11.06 5.38
CA ILE A 38 15.82 -11.86 6.59
C ILE A 38 14.74 -11.42 7.58
N GLY A 39 13.89 -12.35 8.02
CA GLY A 39 13.12 -12.17 9.24
C GLY A 39 14.10 -11.91 10.39
N ALA A 40 14.01 -10.71 10.96
CA ALA A 40 14.66 -10.23 12.19
C ALA A 40 16.04 -10.82 12.55
N LEU A 41 17.12 -10.03 12.37
CA LEU A 41 18.03 -9.56 13.44
C LEU A 41 19.32 -8.93 12.83
N GLY A 42 19.65 -7.71 13.25
CA GLY A 42 21.04 -7.29 13.48
C GLY A 42 21.79 -6.55 12.36
N ALA A 43 22.00 -5.24 12.62
CA ALA A 43 23.18 -4.41 12.33
C ALA A 43 23.83 -4.44 10.92
N GLY A 44 23.78 -3.27 10.27
CA GLY A 44 24.50 -3.01 9.03
C GLY A 44 26.01 -2.97 9.17
N THR A 45 26.69 -3.02 8.01
CA THR A 45 28.06 -2.56 7.86
C THR A 45 28.19 -1.79 6.54
N PHE A 46 28.40 -0.48 6.65
CA PHE A 46 29.03 0.32 5.61
C PHE A 46 30.54 0.21 5.82
N ALA A 47 31.26 -0.31 4.82
CA ALA A 47 32.72 -0.31 4.80
C ALA A 47 33.23 1.09 4.41
N GLY A 48 33.58 1.90 5.40
CA GLY A 48 34.35 3.14 5.25
C GLY A 48 35.57 3.12 6.16
N ARG A 49 36.76 3.03 5.58
CA ARG A 49 38.05 3.11 6.29
C ARG A 49 38.24 4.51 6.87
N ALA A 50 38.34 4.63 8.20
CA ALA A 50 39.12 5.69 8.86
C ALA A 50 39.44 5.34 10.33
N LEU A 51 40.75 5.15 10.58
CA LEU A 51 41.54 5.49 11.78
C LEU A 51 40.95 5.17 13.17
N LEU A 52 41.53 4.15 13.82
CA LEU A 52 41.38 3.86 15.26
C LEU A 52 41.98 4.98 16.12
N PRO A 53 41.36 5.29 17.27
CA PRO A 53 42.07 4.99 18.51
C PRO A 53 41.20 4.35 19.59
N ASP A 54 41.92 3.50 20.33
CA ASP A 54 41.78 3.02 21.71
C ASP A 54 40.47 2.50 22.33
N ARG A 55 40.69 1.45 23.13
CA ARG A 55 39.71 0.60 23.81
C ARG A 55 38.71 1.38 24.66
N MET A 56 37.44 1.36 24.25
CA MET A 56 36.31 1.49 25.18
C MET A 56 35.83 0.09 25.58
N SER A 57 35.90 -0.21 26.87
CA SER A 57 35.29 -1.38 27.48
C SER A 57 33.79 -1.38 27.21
N SER A 58 33.33 -2.30 26.35
CA SER A 58 31.93 -2.52 26.08
C SER A 58 31.31 -3.30 27.25
N THR A 59 30.63 -2.62 28.16
CA THR A 59 29.69 -3.28 29.07
C THR A 59 28.52 -3.77 28.20
N THR A 60 28.43 -5.07 27.99
CA THR A 60 27.30 -5.68 27.28
C THR A 60 26.05 -5.55 28.15
N ALA A 61 25.31 -4.45 28.01
CA ALA A 61 23.97 -4.35 28.55
C ALA A 61 23.06 -5.26 27.72
N THR A 62 22.51 -6.30 28.36
CA THR A 62 21.50 -7.16 27.77
C THR A 62 20.31 -6.29 27.36
N PRO A 63 19.87 -6.27 26.09
CA PRO A 63 18.67 -5.53 25.72
C PRO A 63 17.47 -6.11 26.48
N PRO A 64 16.51 -5.28 26.92
CA PRO A 64 15.29 -5.79 27.54
C PRO A 64 14.59 -6.71 26.55
N THR A 65 14.27 -7.93 26.98
CA THR A 65 13.42 -8.85 26.23
C THR A 65 12.08 -8.15 25.99
N ALA A 66 11.77 -7.86 24.74
CA ALA A 66 10.44 -7.40 24.36
C ALA A 66 9.47 -8.57 24.59
N THR A 67 8.77 -8.54 25.72
CA THR A 67 7.60 -9.39 25.92
C THR A 67 6.59 -9.00 24.86
N ALA A 68 6.20 -9.94 24.00
CA ALA A 68 5.13 -9.70 23.04
C ALA A 68 3.92 -9.15 23.81
N SER A 69 3.37 -8.01 23.37
CA SER A 69 2.02 -7.63 23.78
C SER A 69 1.12 -8.84 23.56
N PRO A 70 0.23 -9.19 24.49
CA PRO A 70 -0.74 -10.25 24.23
C PRO A 70 -1.43 -9.88 22.92
N SER A 71 -1.27 -10.75 21.90
CA SER A 71 -2.13 -10.67 20.72
C SER A 71 -3.54 -10.63 21.27
N ALA A 72 -4.31 -9.59 20.95
CA ALA A 72 -5.73 -9.59 21.27
C ALA A 72 -6.26 -10.92 20.75
N GLY A 73 -6.72 -11.77 21.67
CA GLY A 73 -7.29 -13.06 21.30
C GLY A 73 -8.40 -12.79 20.30
N GLN A 74 -8.43 -13.54 19.20
CA GLN A 74 -9.61 -13.55 18.34
C GLN A 74 -10.82 -13.84 19.24
N PRO A 75 -11.84 -12.98 19.30
CA PRO A 75 -13.01 -13.26 20.12
C PRO A 75 -13.67 -14.53 19.60
N SER A 76 -13.59 -15.59 20.41
CA SER A 76 -14.19 -16.89 20.14
C SER A 76 -15.71 -16.80 20.30
N GLY A 77 -16.46 -16.55 19.22
CA GLY A 77 -17.88 -16.88 19.09
C GLY A 77 -18.90 -16.08 19.92
N SER A 78 -20.06 -15.83 19.29
CA SER A 78 -21.34 -15.27 19.79
C SER A 78 -21.44 -13.80 20.24
N ASP A 79 -20.37 -13.10 20.62
CA ASP A 79 -20.46 -11.68 21.02
C ASP A 79 -20.09 -10.68 19.89
N ALA A 80 -19.86 -11.19 18.68
CA ALA A 80 -19.62 -10.33 17.53
C ALA A 80 -20.91 -9.57 17.18
N LEU A 81 -20.88 -8.25 17.36
CA LEU A 81 -21.98 -7.39 16.93
C LEU A 81 -22.22 -7.58 15.43
N PRO A 82 -23.49 -7.67 14.99
CA PRO A 82 -23.80 -7.78 13.57
C PRO A 82 -23.28 -6.56 12.82
N ASP A 83 -22.98 -6.75 11.54
CA ASP A 83 -22.61 -5.65 10.66
C ASP A 83 -23.69 -4.55 10.69
N ARG A 84 -23.25 -3.29 10.58
CA ARG A 84 -24.14 -2.14 10.43
C ARG A 84 -24.85 -2.22 9.08
N VAL A 85 -26.16 -2.03 9.11
CA VAL A 85 -27.02 -1.94 7.93
C VAL A 85 -27.47 -0.50 7.69
N PHE A 86 -27.74 -0.15 6.45
CA PHE A 86 -28.14 1.20 6.05
C PHE A 86 -29.47 1.16 5.28
N LEU A 87 -30.27 2.21 5.38
CA LEU A 87 -31.52 2.31 4.62
C LEU A 87 -31.29 2.62 3.14
N SER A 88 -30.21 3.34 2.84
CA SER A 88 -29.89 3.83 1.50
C SER A 88 -29.18 2.80 0.61
N THR A 89 -28.65 1.71 1.18
CA THR A 89 -27.88 0.71 0.44
C THR A 89 -28.01 -0.67 1.07
N LYS A 90 -27.79 -1.70 0.25
CA LYS A 90 -27.68 -3.09 0.72
C LYS A 90 -26.29 -3.44 1.23
N LEU A 91 -25.30 -2.57 1.03
CA LEU A 91 -23.97 -2.74 1.60
C LEU A 91 -24.04 -2.65 3.13
N THR A 92 -23.19 -3.42 3.79
CA THR A 92 -23.02 -3.37 5.23
C THR A 92 -21.59 -2.94 5.56
N THR A 93 -21.32 -2.57 6.81
CA THR A 93 -19.96 -2.32 7.30
C THR A 93 -19.80 -3.01 8.64
N PRO A 94 -18.59 -3.47 9.03
CA PRO A 94 -18.43 -4.04 10.36
C PRO A 94 -18.82 -3.04 11.45
N HIS A 95 -19.33 -3.55 12.55
CA HIS A 95 -19.54 -2.73 13.74
C HIS A 95 -18.20 -2.47 14.43
N VAL A 96 -17.64 -1.29 14.20
CA VAL A 96 -16.40 -0.85 14.86
C VAL A 96 -16.71 -0.10 16.15
N THR A 97 -15.98 -0.44 17.21
CA THR A 97 -15.91 0.31 18.47
C THR A 97 -14.49 0.83 18.65
N SER A 98 -14.38 2.05 19.17
CA SER A 98 -13.10 2.68 19.49
C SER A 98 -13.06 3.01 20.96
N TRP A 99 -11.90 2.77 21.59
CA TRP A 99 -11.58 3.24 22.93
C TRP A 99 -10.28 4.04 22.87
N GLY A 100 -10.16 5.04 23.73
CA GLY A 100 -8.98 5.88 23.80
C GLY A 100 -8.71 6.35 25.21
N ALA A 101 -7.43 6.59 25.52
CA ALA A 101 -7.00 7.23 26.75
C ALA A 101 -6.44 8.62 26.39
N GLY A 102 -7.22 9.68 26.68
CA GLY A 102 -6.83 11.05 26.38
C GLY A 102 -7.36 11.58 25.05
N GLN A 103 -6.82 12.73 24.62
CA GLN A 103 -7.21 13.37 23.37
C GLN A 103 -6.52 12.71 22.18
N THR A 104 -7.26 12.43 21.10
CA THR A 104 -6.73 11.94 19.84
C THR A 104 -6.53 13.11 18.86
N ALA A 105 -5.57 12.97 17.95
CA ALA A 105 -5.46 13.91 16.84
C ALA A 105 -6.73 13.84 15.95
N PRO A 106 -7.19 14.97 15.40
CA PRO A 106 -8.25 14.95 14.39
C PRO A 106 -7.84 14.10 13.19
N GLY A 107 -8.76 13.32 12.64
CA GLY A 107 -8.48 12.51 11.47
C GLY A 107 -9.55 11.48 11.17
N LEU A 108 -9.32 10.77 10.06
CA LEU A 108 -10.12 9.63 9.64
C LEU A 108 -9.29 8.36 9.78
N VAL A 109 -9.96 7.25 10.07
CA VAL A 109 -9.36 5.92 10.13
C VAL A 109 -9.71 5.16 8.85
N PHE A 110 -8.69 4.70 8.14
CA PHE A 110 -8.83 3.92 6.91
C PHE A 110 -8.65 2.45 7.28
N ALA A 111 -9.63 1.62 6.94
CA ALA A 111 -9.62 0.22 7.30
C ALA A 111 -10.14 -0.65 6.16
N THR A 112 -9.56 -1.84 6.03
CA THR A 112 -9.97 -2.84 5.04
C THR A 112 -10.35 -4.16 5.70
N PRO A 113 -11.48 -4.18 6.43
CA PRO A 113 -11.93 -5.34 7.18
C PRO A 113 -12.21 -6.52 6.24
N GLN A 114 -11.84 -7.72 6.65
CA GLN A 114 -12.04 -8.95 5.87
C GLN A 114 -13.12 -9.83 6.50
N GLY A 115 -13.94 -10.48 5.66
CA GLY A 115 -15.01 -11.37 6.13
C GLY A 115 -16.26 -10.66 6.66
N HIS A 116 -16.35 -9.34 6.48
CA HIS A 116 -17.47 -8.49 6.86
C HIS A 116 -17.83 -7.57 5.71
N GLY A 117 -19.12 -7.25 5.55
CA GLY A 117 -19.69 -6.28 4.61
C GLY A 117 -18.79 -5.70 3.52
N SER A 118 -18.75 -4.37 3.43
CA SER A 118 -17.82 -3.64 2.58
C SER A 118 -16.40 -3.81 3.12
N SER A 119 -15.50 -4.27 2.26
CA SER A 119 -14.12 -4.61 2.64
C SER A 119 -13.16 -3.42 2.64
N ALA A 120 -13.67 -2.20 2.41
CA ALA A 120 -12.91 -0.96 2.58
C ALA A 120 -13.83 0.16 3.09
N VAL A 121 -13.45 0.75 4.23
CA VAL A 121 -14.23 1.76 4.93
C VAL A 121 -13.33 2.87 5.47
N ILE A 122 -13.87 4.09 5.47
CA ILE A 122 -13.26 5.24 6.15
C ILE A 122 -14.17 5.62 7.30
N LEU A 123 -13.61 5.71 8.50
CA LEU A 123 -14.34 5.96 9.74
C LEU A 123 -13.94 7.32 10.33
N ASP A 124 -14.90 8.00 10.96
CA ASP A 124 -14.61 9.13 11.82
C ASP A 124 -14.11 8.69 13.21
N SER A 125 -13.77 9.65 14.07
CA SER A 125 -13.28 9.39 15.43
C SER A 125 -14.30 8.71 16.35
N ALA A 126 -15.58 8.66 15.96
CA ALA A 126 -16.65 7.96 16.66
C ALA A 126 -16.92 6.57 16.06
N SER A 127 -16.03 6.05 15.20
CA SER A 127 -16.17 4.78 14.50
C SER A 127 -17.42 4.70 13.59
N ARG A 128 -17.88 5.84 13.07
CA ARG A 128 -18.97 5.90 12.09
C ARG A 128 -18.39 5.94 10.68
N PRO A 129 -18.89 5.14 9.73
CA PRO A 129 -18.43 5.19 8.35
C PRO A 129 -18.82 6.51 7.69
N VAL A 130 -17.84 7.21 7.15
CA VAL A 130 -18.01 8.40 6.29
C VAL A 130 -17.89 8.06 4.81
N TRP A 131 -17.27 6.93 4.50
CA TRP A 131 -17.20 6.33 3.17
C TRP A 131 -17.08 4.81 3.30
N MET A 132 -17.64 4.09 2.33
CA MET A 132 -17.45 2.66 2.15
C MET A 132 -17.31 2.37 0.66
N GLU A 133 -16.55 1.32 0.31
CA GLU A 133 -16.41 0.88 -1.07
C GLU A 133 -17.80 0.56 -1.65
N PRO A 134 -18.17 1.17 -2.78
CA PRO A 134 -19.57 1.21 -3.22
C PRO A 134 -20.02 -0.01 -4.03
N SER A 135 -19.12 -0.92 -4.42
CA SER A 135 -19.46 -2.08 -5.25
C SER A 135 -19.68 -3.36 -4.46
N GLY A 136 -19.20 -3.41 -3.20
CA GLY A 136 -19.19 -4.63 -2.40
C GLY A 136 -18.10 -5.62 -2.84
N ALA A 137 -17.16 -5.18 -3.68
CA ALA A 137 -16.03 -6.00 -4.07
C ALA A 137 -15.02 -6.14 -2.92
N GLY A 138 -14.27 -7.23 -2.94
CA GLY A 138 -13.11 -7.38 -2.05
C GLY A 138 -12.14 -6.24 -2.27
N ALA A 139 -11.71 -5.62 -1.17
CA ALA A 139 -10.84 -4.46 -1.19
C ALA A 139 -9.80 -4.56 -0.08
N MET A 140 -8.60 -4.09 -0.38
CA MET A 140 -7.47 -4.01 0.53
C MET A 140 -6.65 -2.79 0.19
N ASP A 141 -5.69 -2.49 1.05
CA ASP A 141 -4.76 -1.40 0.84
C ASP A 141 -5.39 -0.01 0.61
N LEU A 142 -6.41 0.32 1.41
CA LEU A 142 -7.09 1.61 1.33
C LEU A 142 -6.25 2.71 1.98
N ARG A 143 -5.84 3.71 1.18
CA ARG A 143 -5.04 4.84 1.66
C ARG A 143 -5.21 6.08 0.79
N VAL A 144 -4.87 7.25 1.34
CA VAL A 144 -4.73 8.48 0.56
C VAL A 144 -3.33 8.51 -0.06
N GLN A 145 -3.25 8.85 -1.34
CA GLN A 145 -2.00 9.04 -2.07
C GLN A 145 -2.07 10.33 -2.90
N THR A 146 -0.98 10.63 -3.61
CA THR A 146 -0.91 11.76 -4.54
C THR A 146 -0.80 11.22 -5.96
N PHE A 147 -1.61 11.77 -6.87
CA PHE A 147 -1.52 11.52 -8.30
C PHE A 147 -1.54 12.86 -9.02
N GLU A 148 -0.49 13.16 -9.78
CA GLU A 148 -0.32 14.43 -10.51
C GLU A 148 -0.52 15.67 -9.63
N GLY A 149 0.07 15.64 -8.44
CA GLY A 149 0.00 16.73 -7.46
C GLY A 149 -1.36 16.88 -6.77
N LYS A 150 -2.34 16.00 -7.03
CA LYS A 150 -3.67 16.03 -6.41
C LYS A 150 -3.82 14.88 -5.42
N PRO A 151 -4.49 15.09 -4.28
CA PRO A 151 -4.85 14.00 -3.39
C PRO A 151 -5.86 13.08 -4.06
N VAL A 152 -5.62 11.78 -3.94
CA VAL A 152 -6.49 10.72 -4.44
C VAL A 152 -6.69 9.66 -3.37
N LEU A 153 -7.84 8.99 -3.40
CA LEU A 153 -8.06 7.78 -2.62
C LEU A 153 -7.71 6.57 -3.47
N THR A 154 -6.96 5.63 -2.92
CA THR A 154 -6.57 4.41 -3.62
C THR A 154 -6.91 3.18 -2.81
N TYR A 155 -7.25 2.10 -3.49
CA TYR A 155 -7.36 0.77 -2.90
C TYR A 155 -7.11 -0.30 -3.96
N TRP A 156 -6.63 -1.47 -3.51
CA TRP A 156 -6.68 -2.69 -4.32
C TRP A 156 -8.11 -3.25 -4.30
N GLN A 157 -8.58 -3.76 -5.44
CA GLN A 157 -9.87 -4.40 -5.60
C GLN A 157 -9.70 -5.76 -6.30
N GLY A 158 -10.20 -6.84 -5.69
CA GLY A 158 -10.08 -8.19 -6.24
C GLY A 158 -10.46 -9.31 -5.28
N THR A 159 -9.92 -10.50 -5.54
CA THR A 159 -10.13 -11.72 -4.73
C THR A 159 -8.84 -12.18 -4.06
N SER A 160 -8.95 -12.70 -2.84
CA SER A 160 -7.83 -13.33 -2.13
C SER A 160 -7.66 -14.78 -2.59
N GLU A 161 -6.43 -15.18 -2.89
CA GLU A 161 -6.02 -16.49 -3.40
C GLU A 161 -5.07 -17.19 -2.41
N GLY A 162 -5.53 -17.38 -1.17
CA GLY A 162 -4.77 -18.17 -0.18
C GLY A 162 -3.47 -17.51 0.29
N GLY A 163 -3.51 -16.20 0.53
CA GLY A 163 -2.38 -15.44 1.09
C GLY A 163 -1.76 -14.42 0.14
N HIS A 164 -2.28 -14.29 -1.08
CA HIS A 164 -2.00 -13.20 -2.01
C HIS A 164 -3.29 -12.80 -2.73
N GLY A 165 -3.25 -11.73 -3.52
CA GLY A 165 -4.40 -11.21 -4.25
C GLY A 165 -4.32 -11.43 -5.74
N ALA A 166 -5.50 -11.57 -6.37
CA ALA A 166 -5.69 -11.36 -7.79
C ALA A 166 -6.67 -10.20 -8.02
N GLY A 167 -6.14 -9.05 -8.42
CA GLY A 167 -6.97 -7.87 -8.59
C GLY A 167 -6.31 -6.73 -9.37
N LYS A 168 -6.84 -5.54 -9.12
CA LYS A 168 -6.50 -4.29 -9.79
C LYS A 168 -6.44 -3.14 -8.78
N GLY A 169 -5.66 -2.11 -9.08
CA GLY A 169 -5.61 -0.87 -8.29
C GLY A 169 -6.68 0.11 -8.77
N ILE A 170 -7.44 0.70 -7.85
CA ILE A 170 -8.46 1.71 -8.13
C ILE A 170 -7.99 3.07 -7.59
N ILE A 171 -8.14 4.12 -8.39
CA ILE A 171 -7.80 5.50 -8.01
C ILE A 171 -9.05 6.37 -8.14
N LEU A 172 -9.44 7.01 -7.04
CA LEU A 172 -10.56 7.94 -6.97
C LEU A 172 -10.08 9.37 -6.73
N ASP A 173 -10.77 10.35 -7.33
CA ASP A 173 -10.59 11.76 -6.99
C ASP A 173 -11.22 12.12 -5.63
N THR A 174 -11.12 13.39 -5.23
CA THR A 174 -11.69 13.90 -3.97
C THR A 174 -13.24 13.91 -3.96
N ALA A 175 -13.88 13.69 -5.10
CA ALA A 175 -15.33 13.48 -5.21
C ALA A 175 -15.68 11.99 -5.27
N TYR A 176 -14.72 11.09 -4.96
CA TYR A 176 -14.84 9.64 -4.98
C TYR A 176 -15.21 9.06 -6.37
N ARG A 177 -14.88 9.77 -7.45
CA ARG A 177 -15.06 9.26 -8.81
C ARG A 177 -13.80 8.57 -9.27
N THR A 178 -13.94 7.41 -9.89
CA THR A 178 -12.80 6.67 -10.46
C THR A 178 -12.15 7.49 -11.57
N VAL A 179 -10.88 7.84 -11.39
CA VAL A 179 -10.06 8.55 -12.38
C VAL A 179 -9.09 7.64 -13.11
N ALA A 180 -8.75 6.50 -12.51
CA ALA A 180 -7.95 5.45 -13.15
C ALA A 180 -8.19 4.09 -12.48
N SER A 181 -7.95 3.03 -13.25
CA SER A 181 -7.90 1.64 -12.80
C SER A 181 -6.66 1.01 -13.43
N ILE A 182 -5.84 0.33 -12.64
CA ILE A 182 -4.55 -0.20 -13.05
C ILE A 182 -4.55 -1.71 -12.91
N SER A 183 -4.01 -2.40 -13.90
CA SER A 183 -3.72 -3.85 -13.85
C SER A 183 -2.22 -4.06 -13.87
N ALA A 184 -1.77 -5.20 -13.32
CA ALA A 184 -0.40 -5.65 -13.54
C ALA A 184 -0.21 -6.00 -15.03
N GLY A 185 1.02 -5.88 -15.51
CA GLY A 185 1.33 -6.20 -16.90
C GLY A 185 1.71 -7.67 -17.08
N ASN A 186 1.98 -8.03 -18.34
CA ASN A 186 2.41 -9.39 -18.73
C ASN A 186 1.44 -10.51 -18.34
N GLY A 187 0.14 -10.19 -18.25
CA GLY A 187 -0.91 -11.15 -17.87
C GLY A 187 -0.93 -11.51 -16.38
N LEU A 188 -0.21 -10.76 -15.54
CA LEU A 188 -0.24 -10.91 -14.09
C LEU A 188 -1.43 -10.14 -13.48
N SER A 189 -1.77 -10.50 -12.25
CA SER A 189 -2.73 -9.77 -11.41
C SER A 189 -2.01 -9.03 -10.30
N ILE A 190 -2.54 -7.88 -9.89
CA ILE A 190 -1.99 -7.13 -8.75
C ILE A 190 -2.32 -7.88 -7.47
N ASP A 191 -1.32 -8.06 -6.63
CA ASP A 191 -1.44 -8.60 -5.28
C ASP A 191 -2.10 -7.61 -4.32
N LEU A 192 -2.73 -8.14 -3.27
CA LEU A 192 -3.51 -7.37 -2.30
C LEU A 192 -2.68 -6.55 -1.29
N HIS A 193 -1.36 -6.76 -1.19
CA HIS A 193 -0.55 -6.16 -0.12
C HIS A 193 0.02 -4.78 -0.44
N GLU A 194 0.26 -4.46 -1.72
CA GLU A 194 0.86 -3.17 -2.08
C GLU A 194 0.34 -2.63 -3.40
N PHE A 195 -0.16 -1.39 -3.32
CA PHE A 195 -0.45 -0.52 -4.43
C PHE A 195 0.01 0.91 -4.10
N ARG A 196 1.20 1.29 -4.60
CA ARG A 196 1.82 2.60 -4.30
C ARG A 196 1.99 3.46 -5.55
N LEU A 197 1.37 4.63 -5.57
CA LEU A 197 1.63 5.67 -6.56
C LEU A 197 2.97 6.38 -6.29
N THR A 198 3.64 6.77 -7.36
CA THR A 198 4.86 7.58 -7.34
C THR A 198 4.58 8.99 -7.86
N ASP A 199 5.46 9.93 -7.51
CA ASP A 199 5.38 11.32 -7.99
C ASP A 199 5.61 11.45 -9.51
N ALA A 200 6.08 10.39 -10.17
CA ALA A 200 6.28 10.34 -11.61
C ALA A 200 4.99 9.95 -12.38
N GLY A 201 3.85 9.79 -11.70
CA GLY A 201 2.61 9.33 -12.33
C GLY A 201 2.62 7.83 -12.66
N THR A 202 3.42 7.05 -11.93
CA THR A 202 3.53 5.59 -12.05
C THR A 202 3.01 4.91 -10.78
N ALA A 203 2.82 3.59 -10.82
CA ALA A 203 2.43 2.76 -9.70
C ALA A 203 3.43 1.61 -9.51
N LEU A 204 3.88 1.42 -8.27
CA LEU A 204 4.62 0.26 -7.79
C LEU A 204 3.64 -0.77 -7.24
N LEU A 205 3.78 -2.01 -7.70
CA LEU A 205 2.81 -3.08 -7.52
C LEU A 205 3.53 -4.40 -7.24
N LEU A 206 2.88 -5.28 -6.48
CA LEU A 206 3.31 -6.67 -6.33
C LEU A 206 2.46 -7.61 -7.19
N ALA A 207 3.05 -8.73 -7.60
CA ALA A 207 2.35 -9.85 -8.22
C ALA A 207 3.03 -11.18 -7.85
N TYR A 208 2.26 -12.26 -7.77
CA TYR A 208 2.76 -13.59 -7.36
C TYR A 208 2.38 -14.71 -8.34
N PRO A 209 2.91 -14.74 -9.57
CA PRO A 209 2.69 -15.89 -10.45
C PRO A 209 3.26 -17.18 -9.86
N THR A 210 2.52 -18.28 -10.03
CA THR A 210 3.06 -19.62 -9.79
C THR A 210 3.93 -20.03 -10.98
N VAL A 211 5.20 -20.37 -10.72
CA VAL A 211 6.17 -20.77 -11.74
C VAL A 211 6.76 -22.14 -11.44
N GLN A 212 7.13 -22.87 -12.48
CA GLN A 212 7.84 -24.13 -12.33
C GLN A 212 9.32 -23.89 -12.01
N ALA A 213 9.88 -24.62 -11.05
CA ALA A 213 11.27 -24.50 -10.62
C ALA A 213 11.84 -25.84 -10.12
N ASP A 214 13.17 -25.98 -10.19
CA ASP A 214 13.89 -27.06 -9.51
C ASP A 214 14.08 -26.66 -8.04
N LEU A 215 13.45 -27.40 -7.13
CA LEU A 215 13.50 -27.15 -5.69
C LEU A 215 14.49 -28.08 -4.97
N SER A 216 15.30 -28.85 -5.70
CA SER A 216 16.22 -29.85 -5.12
C SER A 216 17.23 -29.20 -4.15
N ALA A 217 17.64 -27.95 -4.43
CA ALA A 217 18.55 -27.19 -3.57
C ALA A 217 17.99 -26.90 -2.16
N VAL A 218 16.67 -26.94 -2.00
CA VAL A 218 15.97 -26.78 -0.71
C VAL A 218 15.29 -28.07 -0.25
N GLY A 219 15.70 -29.22 -0.80
CA GLY A 219 15.17 -30.54 -0.46
C GLY A 219 13.80 -30.86 -1.07
N GLY A 220 13.32 -30.05 -2.03
CA GLY A 220 12.07 -30.27 -2.76
C GLY A 220 12.23 -31.05 -4.07
N PRO A 221 11.14 -31.20 -4.85
CA PRO A 221 11.16 -31.89 -6.13
C PRO A 221 11.96 -31.12 -7.20
N ALA A 222 12.64 -31.85 -8.09
CA ALA A 222 13.32 -31.26 -9.26
C ALA A 222 12.36 -30.62 -10.28
N LYS A 223 11.06 -30.95 -10.21
CA LYS A 223 9.98 -30.35 -10.99
C LYS A 223 8.88 -29.85 -10.04
N GLY A 224 9.23 -28.87 -9.22
CA GLY A 224 8.30 -28.24 -8.28
C GLY A 224 7.64 -26.98 -8.85
N TYR A 225 6.77 -26.39 -8.04
CA TYR A 225 6.16 -25.09 -8.28
C TYR A 225 6.42 -24.18 -7.09
N LEU A 226 6.59 -22.88 -7.34
CA LEU A 226 6.75 -21.87 -6.31
C LEU A 226 6.04 -20.57 -6.73
N LEU A 227 5.69 -19.72 -5.76
CA LEU A 227 5.22 -18.35 -6.03
C LEU A 227 6.41 -17.42 -6.25
N ASP A 228 6.56 -16.90 -7.46
CA ASP A 228 7.62 -15.94 -7.80
C ASP A 228 7.15 -14.53 -7.39
N CYS A 229 7.99 -13.78 -6.70
CA CYS A 229 7.64 -12.43 -6.27
C CYS A 229 8.04 -11.45 -7.37
N HIS A 230 7.06 -10.73 -7.91
CA HIS A 230 7.28 -9.68 -8.87
C HIS A 230 7.05 -8.29 -8.26
N VAL A 231 7.93 -7.35 -8.61
CA VAL A 231 7.73 -5.91 -8.38
C VAL A 231 7.65 -5.23 -9.74
N GLN A 232 6.51 -4.63 -10.05
CA GLN A 232 6.32 -3.88 -11.29
C GLN A 232 6.20 -2.39 -11.03
N GLU A 233 6.80 -1.57 -11.90
CA GLU A 233 6.49 -0.15 -12.02
C GLU A 233 5.69 0.06 -13.30
N ILE A 234 4.45 0.56 -13.19
CA ILE A 234 3.53 0.74 -14.31
C ILE A 234 3.18 2.22 -14.46
N ASP A 235 3.22 2.72 -15.69
CA ASP A 235 2.68 4.04 -16.01
C ASP A 235 1.15 4.05 -15.86
N VAL A 236 0.61 4.89 -14.97
CA VAL A 236 -0.81 4.85 -14.61
C VAL A 236 -1.73 5.15 -15.80
N ARG A 237 -1.31 6.05 -16.69
CA ARG A 237 -2.16 6.52 -17.81
C ARG A 237 -2.17 5.53 -18.97
N SER A 238 -1.01 5.01 -19.32
CA SER A 238 -0.84 4.14 -20.49
C SER A 238 -0.92 2.65 -20.15
N GLY A 239 -0.80 2.27 -18.88
CA GLY A 239 -0.70 0.87 -18.45
C GLY A 239 0.63 0.21 -18.84
N ALA A 240 1.61 0.99 -19.31
CA ALA A 240 2.89 0.44 -19.76
C ALA A 240 3.75 -0.03 -18.57
N VAL A 241 4.25 -1.25 -18.64
CA VAL A 241 5.25 -1.78 -17.69
C VAL A 241 6.60 -1.14 -17.96
N LEU A 242 7.08 -0.33 -17.03
CA LEU A 242 8.37 0.36 -17.08
C LEU A 242 9.49 -0.47 -16.44
N LEU A 243 9.12 -1.24 -15.41
CA LEU A 243 9.98 -2.16 -14.68
C LEU A 243 9.22 -3.45 -14.40
N ASP A 244 9.89 -4.59 -14.55
CA ASP A 244 9.42 -5.89 -14.06
C ASP A 244 10.61 -6.64 -13.45
N TRP A 245 10.70 -6.58 -12.12
CA TRP A 245 11.66 -7.35 -11.34
C TRP A 245 10.99 -8.63 -10.84
N ALA A 246 11.69 -9.77 -10.97
CA ALA A 246 11.20 -11.08 -10.56
C ALA A 246 12.26 -11.79 -9.71
N SER A 247 11.87 -12.32 -8.54
CA SER A 247 12.81 -12.83 -7.54
C SER A 247 13.57 -14.06 -8.03
N VAL A 248 12.89 -15.03 -8.66
CA VAL A 248 13.52 -16.24 -9.19
C VAL A 248 14.52 -15.92 -10.29
N ARG A 249 14.20 -14.95 -11.16
CA ARG A 249 15.12 -14.53 -12.21
C ARG A 249 16.35 -13.85 -11.62
N ALA A 250 16.16 -12.92 -10.69
CA ALA A 250 17.24 -12.13 -10.09
C ALA A 250 18.25 -13.00 -9.32
N HIS A 251 17.83 -14.14 -8.76
CA HIS A 251 18.72 -15.04 -8.03
C HIS A 251 19.49 -16.03 -8.90
N ARG A 252 19.24 -16.08 -10.22
CA ARG A 252 20.05 -16.90 -11.14
C ARG A 252 21.41 -16.23 -11.38
N PRO A 253 22.50 -16.99 -11.57
CA PRO A 253 23.85 -16.45 -11.79
C PRO A 253 23.97 -15.40 -12.92
N ASN A 254 22.99 -15.32 -13.83
CA ASN A 254 22.89 -14.33 -14.92
C ASN A 254 21.52 -13.61 -14.96
N GLY A 255 20.89 -13.40 -13.80
CA GLY A 255 19.56 -12.82 -13.66
C GLY A 255 19.49 -11.33 -14.02
N ASN A 256 19.06 -10.98 -15.23
CA ASN A 256 18.85 -9.58 -15.62
C ASN A 256 17.46 -9.05 -15.22
N VAL A 257 17.41 -7.83 -14.67
CA VAL A 257 16.18 -7.03 -14.53
C VAL A 257 15.76 -6.52 -15.90
N ARG A 258 14.47 -6.65 -16.25
CA ARG A 258 13.96 -6.08 -17.50
C ARG A 258 13.52 -4.64 -17.26
N HIS A 259 14.24 -3.72 -17.89
CA HIS A 259 13.81 -2.34 -18.06
C HIS A 259 13.29 -2.16 -19.48
N SER A 260 12.07 -1.64 -19.65
CA SER A 260 11.68 -1.10 -20.94
C SER A 260 12.20 0.33 -21.01
N ARG A 261 13.36 0.53 -21.67
CA ARG A 261 13.84 1.90 -21.96
C ARG A 261 12.97 2.45 -23.08
N ARG A 262 12.20 3.51 -22.83
CA ARG A 262 11.65 4.32 -23.93
C ARG A 262 12.81 5.11 -24.53
N GLU A 263 13.15 4.84 -25.78
CA GLU A 263 13.57 5.91 -26.69
C GLU A 263 12.29 6.67 -27.07
N ALA A 264 12.04 7.77 -26.36
CA ALA A 264 11.10 8.77 -26.86
C ALA A 264 11.92 9.68 -27.78
N VAL A 265 11.77 9.49 -29.10
CA VAL A 265 12.22 10.46 -30.09
C VAL A 265 10.99 10.91 -30.87
N GLU A 266 10.60 12.15 -30.56
CA GLU A 266 10.06 13.19 -31.45
C GLU A 266 9.07 12.75 -32.54
N GLY A 267 7.81 13.13 -32.35
CA GLY A 267 6.80 12.97 -33.39
C GLY A 267 5.49 13.71 -33.12
N TRP A 268 5.52 14.87 -32.47
CA TRP A 268 4.34 15.73 -32.35
C TRP A 268 4.73 17.21 -32.35
N GLU A 269 5.20 17.70 -33.49
CA GLU A 269 5.08 19.11 -33.87
C GLU A 269 5.26 19.23 -35.39
N GLN A 270 4.18 18.98 -36.12
CA GLN A 270 3.88 19.61 -37.42
C GLN A 270 2.53 19.08 -37.90
N HIS A 271 1.46 19.82 -37.59
CA HIS A 271 0.45 20.19 -38.59
C HIS A 271 -0.46 21.24 -37.96
N GLY A 272 0.04 22.48 -37.98
CA GLY A 272 -0.72 23.69 -37.73
C GLY A 272 -0.42 24.71 -38.84
N GLN A 273 -1.34 24.76 -39.81
CA GLN A 273 -1.70 25.89 -40.70
C GLN A 273 -1.14 26.03 -42.13
N ARG A 274 -2.13 26.40 -42.98
CA ARG A 274 -2.17 27.01 -44.34
C ARG A 274 -2.20 26.00 -45.49
N VAL A 275 -3.19 26.00 -46.40
CA VAL A 275 -4.15 27.01 -46.90
C VAL A 275 -5.56 26.44 -46.92
#